data_AF-A0AAX1UHP9-F1
#
_entry.id   AF-A0AAX1UHP9-F1
#
_cell.length_a   1.000
_cell.length_b   1.000
_cell.length_c   1.000
_cell.angle_alpha   90.00
_cell.angle_beta   90.00
_cell.angle_gamma   90.00
#
_symmetry.space_group_name_H-M   'P 1'
#
loop_
_entity.id
_entity.type
_entity.pdbx_description
1 polymer ?
#
loop_
_entity_poly.entity_id
_entity_poly.type
_entity_poly.pdbx_seq_one_letter_code
_entity_poly.pdbx_strand_id
1 'polypeptide(L)'
;MAAGRPDRDALARVALCAVCAREARGFGYVHRLQHDRFPYHRFCSLRCQDLGSAIAQRNNGMIDKTAREAQAIRDARVLFAEALTDLGLMAPFFNCTAADIDRLIEAAVTGYVDSMLAQGARKERTGTAHDDPIPF
;
A
#
# COMPACT_ATOMS: atom_id res chain seq x y z
N MET A 1 -23.62 15.05 35.55
CA MET A 1 -22.27 15.58 35.25
C MET A 1 -21.57 14.56 34.36
N ALA A 2 -21.65 14.72 33.05
CA ALA A 2 -21.00 13.83 32.09
C ALA A 2 -19.76 14.55 31.53
N ALA A 3 -18.59 13.96 31.73
CA ALA A 3 -17.33 14.45 31.17
C ALA A 3 -17.46 14.53 29.64
N GLY A 4 -17.32 15.74 29.10
CA GLY A 4 -17.40 16.00 27.67
C GLY A 4 -16.34 15.20 26.92
N ARG A 5 -16.79 14.36 25.98
CA ARG A 5 -15.95 13.70 24.98
C ARG A 5 -15.07 14.77 24.31
N PRO A 6 -13.73 14.60 24.21
CA PRO A 6 -12.91 15.58 23.54
C PRO A 6 -13.31 15.67 22.06
N ASP A 7 -13.43 16.92 21.62
CA ASP A 7 -13.83 17.34 20.28
C ASP A 7 -12.88 16.80 19.21
N ARG A 8 -13.41 15.98 18.30
CA ARG A 8 -12.66 15.36 17.20
C ARG A 8 -12.15 16.39 16.19
N ASP A 9 -12.72 17.61 16.15
CA ASP A 9 -12.27 18.70 15.29
C ASP A 9 -11.02 19.43 15.82
N ALA A 10 -10.71 19.33 17.12
CA ALA A 10 -9.50 19.92 17.69
C ALA A 10 -8.23 19.16 17.27
N LEU A 11 -8.33 17.85 17.05
CA LEU A 11 -7.23 16.99 16.57
C LEU A 11 -6.90 17.22 15.08
N ALA A 12 -7.82 17.82 14.31
CA ALA A 12 -7.58 18.18 12.91
C ALA A 12 -6.68 19.42 12.73
N ARG A 13 -6.42 20.21 13.79
CA ARG A 13 -5.65 21.46 13.72
C ARG A 13 -4.13 21.28 13.75
N VAL A 14 -3.63 20.12 14.18
CA VAL A 14 -2.21 19.78 14.10
C VAL A 14 -2.05 18.71 13.03
N ALA A 15 -1.78 19.13 11.80
CA ALA A 15 -1.41 18.17 10.78
C ALA A 15 -0.07 17.53 11.15
N LEU A 16 -0.06 16.21 11.30
CA LEU A 16 1.15 15.44 11.58
C LEU A 16 1.85 15.04 10.28
N CYS A 17 3.16 14.88 10.37
CA CYS A 17 3.99 14.34 9.31
C CYS A 17 3.61 12.87 9.08
N ALA A 18 3.26 12.51 7.85
CA ALA A 18 2.89 11.15 7.45
C ALA A 18 4.04 10.12 7.58
N VAL A 19 5.27 10.56 7.87
CA VAL A 19 6.45 9.69 7.99
C VAL A 19 6.93 9.55 9.43
N CYS A 20 6.94 10.64 10.20
CA CYS A 20 7.58 10.65 11.53
C CYS A 20 6.69 11.21 12.64
N ALA A 21 5.42 11.49 12.34
CA ALA A 21 4.41 11.99 13.27
C ALA A 21 4.75 13.32 14.01
N ARG A 22 5.81 14.05 13.60
CA ARG A 22 6.07 15.42 14.05
C ARG A 22 5.10 16.40 13.41
N GLU A 23 4.90 17.57 14.00
CA GLU A 23 4.10 18.64 13.40
C GLU A 23 4.57 18.96 11.96
N ALA A 24 3.62 18.97 11.02
CA ALA A 24 3.88 19.28 9.63
C ALA A 24 4.20 20.77 9.45
N ARG A 25 5.09 21.07 8.50
CA ARG A 25 5.65 22.42 8.30
C ARG A 25 5.44 22.94 6.88
N GLY A 26 4.30 22.61 6.27
CA GLY A 26 3.91 23.11 4.94
C GLY A 26 4.40 22.29 3.74
N PHE A 27 5.16 21.21 3.98
CA PHE A 27 5.53 20.25 2.94
C PHE A 27 4.39 19.27 2.68
N GLY A 28 4.20 18.86 1.43
CA GLY A 28 3.12 17.93 1.10
C GLY A 28 3.27 17.24 -0.24
N TYR A 29 2.49 16.16 -0.40
CA TYR A 29 2.49 15.32 -1.59
C TYR A 29 1.10 14.76 -1.84
N VAL A 30 0.67 14.81 -3.10
CA VAL A 30 -0.49 14.08 -3.61
C VAL A 30 -0.03 13.34 -4.86
N HIS A 31 -0.35 12.05 -4.95
CA HIS A 31 0.09 11.24 -6.08
C HIS A 31 -0.56 11.74 -7.38
N ARG A 32 0.26 11.96 -8.41
CA ARG A 32 -0.15 12.46 -9.74
C ARG A 32 -0.97 13.77 -9.71
N LEU A 33 -0.93 14.53 -8.61
CA LEU A 33 -1.75 15.74 -8.41
C LEU A 33 -3.27 15.50 -8.50
N GLN A 34 -3.73 14.25 -8.37
CA GLN A 34 -5.15 13.89 -8.40
C GLN A 34 -5.72 13.89 -6.97
N HIS A 35 -6.09 15.08 -6.48
CA HIS A 35 -6.61 15.30 -5.13
C HIS A 35 -7.94 14.59 -4.84
N ASP A 36 -8.69 14.27 -5.88
CA ASP A 36 -9.94 13.52 -5.84
C ASP A 36 -9.72 12.01 -5.66
N ARG A 37 -8.55 11.50 -6.09
CA ARG A 37 -8.23 10.07 -6.12
C ARG A 37 -7.25 9.63 -5.04
N PHE A 38 -6.34 10.49 -4.62
CA PHE A 38 -5.26 10.13 -3.70
C PHE A 38 -5.24 11.03 -2.46
N PRO A 39 -4.85 10.47 -1.29
CA PRO A 39 -4.72 11.25 -0.08
C PRO A 39 -3.62 12.32 -0.22
N TYR A 40 -3.88 13.50 0.36
CA TYR A 40 -2.87 14.55 0.49
C TYR A 40 -2.06 14.32 1.77
N HIS A 41 -0.79 13.94 1.60
CA HIS A 41 0.14 13.71 2.71
C HIS A 41 0.86 15.00 3.07
N ARG A 42 1.04 15.25 4.37
CA ARG A 42 1.77 16.42 4.91
C ARG A 42 3.05 15.96 5.59
N PHE A 43 4.10 16.80 5.56
CA PHE A 43 5.41 16.46 6.11
C PHE A 43 6.03 17.60 6.95
N CYS A 44 6.94 17.25 7.86
CA CYS A 44 7.64 18.21 8.71
C CYS A 44 8.92 18.79 8.08
N SER A 45 9.42 18.20 6.99
CA SER A 45 10.65 18.60 6.31
C SER A 45 10.70 18.07 4.87
N LEU A 46 11.55 18.67 4.03
CA LEU A 46 11.80 18.20 2.66
C LEU A 46 12.28 16.73 2.65
N ARG A 47 13.15 16.34 3.60
CA ARG A 47 13.60 14.94 3.74
C ARG A 47 12.44 13.97 3.97
N CYS A 48 11.45 14.35 4.78
CA CYS A 48 10.27 13.51 5.00
C CYS A 48 9.36 13.49 3.77
N GLN A 49 9.28 14.60 3.02
CA GLN A 49 8.56 14.63 1.74
C GLN A 49 9.22 13.74 0.68
N ASP A 50 10.54 13.75 0.55
CA ASP A 50 11.26 12.90 -0.41
C ASP A 50 11.03 11.42 -0.09
N LEU A 51 11.17 11.04 1.19
CA LEU A 51 10.92 9.67 1.62
C LEU A 51 9.46 9.26 1.43
N GLY A 52 8.52 10.09 1.91
CA GLY A 52 7.08 9.81 1.82
C GLY A 52 6.56 9.78 0.40
N SER A 53 7.04 10.67 -0.46
CA SER A 53 6.67 10.68 -1.89
C SER A 53 7.26 9.47 -2.64
N ALA A 54 8.47 9.03 -2.31
CA ALA A 54 9.03 7.81 -2.89
C ALA A 54 8.23 6.56 -2.48
N ILE A 55 7.78 6.47 -1.22
CA ILE A 55 6.89 5.40 -0.76
C ILE A 55 5.55 5.48 -1.49
N ALA A 56 4.91 6.65 -1.49
CA ALA A 56 3.63 6.85 -2.16
C ALA A 56 3.71 6.61 -3.68
N GLN A 57 4.83 6.88 -4.34
CA GLN A 57 5.01 6.57 -5.76
C GLN A 57 5.01 5.06 -6.03
N ARG A 58 5.60 4.27 -5.13
CA ARG A 58 5.62 2.79 -5.22
C ARG A 58 4.29 2.17 -4.82
N ASN A 59 3.56 2.83 -3.93
CA ASN A 59 2.33 2.32 -3.33
C ASN A 59 1.08 3.09 -3.80
N ASN A 60 1.10 3.59 -5.04
CA ASN A 60 -0.04 4.25 -5.70
C ASN A 60 -0.76 5.29 -4.81
N GLY A 61 0.01 6.17 -4.18
CA GLY A 61 -0.46 7.26 -3.33
C GLY A 61 -0.58 6.95 -1.84
N MET A 62 -0.32 5.72 -1.40
CA MET A 62 -0.42 5.33 0.02
C MET A 62 0.95 5.37 0.72
N ILE A 63 1.03 5.99 1.90
CA ILE A 63 2.26 6.00 2.72
C ILE A 63 2.18 4.95 3.84
N ASP A 64 1.03 4.87 4.51
CA ASP A 64 0.73 3.80 5.45
C ASP A 64 -0.22 2.80 4.79
N LYS A 65 0.04 1.49 4.98
CA LYS A 65 -1.00 0.48 4.77
C LYS A 65 -2.12 0.75 5.75
N THR A 66 -3.34 0.86 5.26
CA THR A 66 -4.51 0.92 6.13
C THR A 66 -4.56 -0.35 6.99
N ALA A 67 -5.14 -0.25 8.19
CA ALA A 67 -5.32 -1.43 9.06
C ALA A 67 -6.05 -2.58 8.35
N ARG A 68 -6.91 -2.25 7.38
CA ARG A 68 -7.62 -3.21 6.54
C ARG A 68 -6.70 -3.90 5.54
N GLU A 69 -5.83 -3.19 4.85
CA GLU A 69 -4.83 -3.78 3.95
C GLU A 69 -3.84 -4.66 4.71
N ALA A 70 -3.40 -4.23 5.89
CA ALA A 70 -2.55 -5.05 6.76
C ALA A 70 -3.27 -6.33 7.21
N GLN A 71 -4.58 -6.27 7.49
CA GLN A 71 -5.38 -7.45 7.81
C GLN A 71 -5.56 -8.36 6.59
N ALA A 72 -5.85 -7.81 5.41
CA ALA A 72 -6.01 -8.57 4.18
C ALA A 72 -4.75 -9.38 3.82
N ILE A 73 -3.56 -8.80 4.03
CA ILE A 73 -2.29 -9.53 3.85
C ILE A 73 -2.18 -10.69 4.85
N ARG A 74 -2.57 -10.49 6.12
CA ARG A 74 -2.56 -11.56 7.12
C ARG A 74 -3.52 -12.69 6.75
N ASP A 75 -4.71 -12.34 6.28
CA ASP A 75 -5.74 -13.32 5.89
C ASP A 75 -5.27 -14.16 4.69
N ALA A 76 -4.53 -13.56 3.75
CA ALA A 76 -3.99 -14.25 2.57
C ALA A 76 -2.92 -15.31 2.90
N ARG A 77 -2.30 -15.27 4.09
CA ARG A 77 -1.23 -16.22 4.47
C ARG A 77 -1.69 -17.68 4.46
N VAL A 78 -2.94 -17.94 4.84
CA VAL A 78 -3.50 -19.30 4.87
C VAL A 78 -3.53 -19.88 3.45
N LEU A 79 -4.15 -19.15 2.52
CA LEU A 79 -4.23 -19.57 1.12
C LEU A 79 -2.84 -19.69 0.47
N PHE A 80 -1.92 -18.81 0.84
CA PHE A 80 -0.53 -18.89 0.37
C PHE A 80 0.17 -20.18 0.85
N ALA A 81 0.01 -20.54 2.14
CA ALA A 81 0.58 -21.76 2.68
C ALA A 81 -0.07 -23.03 2.10
N GLU A 82 -1.38 -23.02 1.87
CA GLU A 82 -2.10 -24.11 1.20
C GLU A 82 -1.56 -24.33 -0.22
N ALA A 83 -1.45 -23.26 -1.02
CA ALA A 83 -0.89 -23.33 -2.36
C ALA A 83 0.55 -23.87 -2.39
N LEU A 84 1.40 -23.42 -1.46
CA LEU A 84 2.76 -23.95 -1.33
C LEU A 84 2.77 -25.43 -0.91
N THR A 85 1.82 -25.85 -0.07
CA THR A 85 1.70 -27.24 0.38
C THR A 85 1.32 -28.15 -0.78
N ASP A 86 0.32 -27.75 -1.55
CA ASP A 86 -0.17 -28.49 -2.72
C ASP A 86 0.92 -28.66 -3.80
N LEU A 87 1.77 -27.64 -3.96
CA LEU A 87 2.90 -27.68 -4.88
C LEU A 87 4.14 -28.40 -4.32
N GLY A 88 4.12 -28.85 -3.06
CA GLY A 88 5.28 -29.47 -2.41
C GLY A 88 6.43 -28.49 -2.12
N LEU A 89 6.15 -27.19 -2.07
CA LEU A 89 7.12 -26.10 -1.94
C LEU A 89 7.19 -25.53 -0.52
N MET A 90 6.60 -26.17 0.50
CA MET A 90 6.61 -25.65 1.87
C MET A 90 7.96 -25.70 2.57
N ALA A 91 8.84 -26.63 2.20
CA ALA A 91 10.10 -26.86 2.94
C ALA A 91 11.00 -25.61 3.07
N PRO A 92 11.20 -24.78 2.03
CA PRO A 92 11.92 -23.51 2.14
C PRO A 92 11.30 -22.49 3.10
N PHE A 93 10.00 -22.58 3.37
CA PHE A 93 9.25 -21.56 4.11
C PHE A 93 9.14 -21.82 5.61
N PHE A 94 9.56 -22.98 6.10
CA PHE A 94 9.48 -23.32 7.53
C PHE A 94 10.26 -22.36 8.45
N ASN A 95 11.30 -21.70 7.92
CA ASN A 95 12.12 -20.74 8.66
C ASN A 95 11.83 -19.28 8.28
N CYS A 96 10.84 -19.03 7.40
CA CYS A 96 10.48 -17.67 7.02
C CYS A 96 9.71 -16.97 8.13
N THR A 97 10.03 -15.70 8.37
CA THR A 97 9.28 -14.89 9.33
C THR A 97 7.94 -14.48 8.75
N ALA A 98 6.96 -14.19 9.61
CA ALA A 98 5.67 -13.66 9.19
C ALA A 98 5.78 -12.36 8.36
N ALA A 99 6.84 -11.57 8.57
CA ALA A 99 7.11 -10.35 7.81
C ALA A 99 7.66 -10.65 6.42
N ASP A 100 8.47 -11.71 6.26
CA ASP A 100 8.98 -12.12 4.94
C ASP A 100 7.87 -12.71 4.08
N ILE A 101 6.96 -13.49 4.69
CA ILE A 101 5.74 -13.95 4.01
C ILE A 101 4.87 -12.77 3.56
N ASP A 102 4.67 -11.76 4.41
CA ASP A 102 3.91 -10.57 4.05
C ASP A 102 4.51 -9.82 2.87
N ARG A 103 5.86 -9.73 2.80
CA ARG A 103 6.57 -9.11 1.68
C ARG A 103 6.36 -9.86 0.37
N LEU A 104 6.33 -11.19 0.41
CA LEU A 104 6.09 -12.02 -0.78
C LEU A 104 4.66 -11.86 -1.29
N ILE A 105 3.69 -11.93 -0.39
CA ILE A 105 2.26 -11.71 -0.72
C ILE A 105 2.08 -10.30 -1.30
N GLU A 106 2.66 -9.29 -0.66
CA GLU A 106 2.61 -7.91 -1.12
C GLU A 106 3.22 -7.74 -2.51
N ALA A 107 4.40 -8.32 -2.76
CA ALA A 107 5.05 -8.25 -4.07
C ALA A 107 4.18 -8.86 -5.17
N ALA A 108 3.59 -10.04 -4.91
CA ALA A 108 2.72 -10.71 -5.87
C ALA A 108 1.44 -9.91 -6.16
N VAL A 109 0.75 -9.44 -5.12
CA VAL A 109 -0.49 -8.65 -5.26
C VAL A 109 -0.21 -7.31 -5.94
N THR A 110 0.91 -6.65 -5.60
CA THR A 110 1.30 -5.38 -6.23
C THR A 110 1.53 -5.56 -7.73
N GLY A 111 2.33 -6.56 -8.14
CA GLY A 111 2.57 -6.83 -9.55
C GLY A 111 1.28 -7.16 -10.33
N TYR A 112 0.37 -7.92 -9.71
CA TYR A 112 -0.94 -8.20 -10.30
C TYR A 112 -1.80 -6.93 -10.48
N VAL A 113 -1.94 -6.10 -9.44
CA VAL A 113 -2.72 -4.86 -9.48
C VAL A 113 -2.11 -3.87 -10.50
N ASP A 114 -0.80 -3.72 -10.51
CA ASP A 114 -0.10 -2.86 -11.47
C ASP A 114 -0.36 -3.31 -12.92
N SER A 115 -0.29 -4.62 -13.17
CA SER A 115 -0.60 -5.19 -14.49
C SER A 115 -2.07 -4.94 -14.88
N MET A 116 -3.02 -5.20 -13.98
CA MET A 116 -4.44 -4.93 -14.24
C MET A 116 -4.71 -3.46 -14.54
N LEU A 117 -4.11 -2.54 -13.78
CA LEU A 117 -4.24 -1.11 -14.01
C LEU A 117 -3.63 -0.68 -15.35
N ALA A 118 -2.45 -1.24 -15.70
CA ALA A 118 -1.82 -0.99 -16.99
C ALA A 118 -2.69 -1.49 -18.15
N GLN A 119 -3.28 -2.69 -18.02
CA GLN A 119 -4.21 -3.24 -19.01
C GLN A 119 -5.49 -2.41 -19.12
N GLY A 120 -6.13 -2.02 -18.03
CA GLY A 120 -7.32 -1.17 -18.05
C GLY A 120 -7.07 0.25 -18.58
N ALA A 121 -5.84 0.77 -18.47
CA ALA A 121 -5.42 2.03 -19.06
C ALA A 121 -5.13 1.92 -20.57
N ARG A 122 -4.85 0.72 -21.09
CA ARG A 122 -4.75 0.47 -22.54
C ARG A 122 -6.17 0.47 -23.09
N LYS A 123 -6.51 1.49 -23.88
CA LYS A 123 -7.75 1.51 -24.66
C LYS A 123 -7.77 0.25 -25.53
N GLU A 124 -8.63 -0.72 -25.20
CA GLU A 124 -8.84 -1.91 -26.00
C GLU A 124 -9.13 -1.49 -27.44
N ARG A 125 -8.18 -1.75 -28.34
CA ARG A 125 -8.44 -1.63 -29.78
C ARG A 125 -8.73 -2.97 -30.43
N THR A 126 -8.55 -4.09 -29.74
CA THR A 126 -8.86 -5.41 -30.29
C THR A 126 -9.01 -6.41 -29.13
N GLY A 127 -10.20 -7.00 -29.00
CA GLY A 127 -10.55 -7.96 -27.95
C GLY A 127 -9.87 -9.32 -28.15
N THR A 128 -8.58 -9.38 -27.90
CA THR A 128 -7.81 -10.62 -27.79
C THR A 128 -6.95 -10.51 -26.55
N ALA A 129 -7.15 -11.43 -25.60
CA ALA A 129 -6.33 -11.58 -24.41
C ALA A 129 -4.84 -11.61 -24.82
N HIS A 130 -4.02 -10.80 -24.16
CA HIS A 130 -2.59 -10.75 -24.46
C HIS A 130 -1.95 -12.02 -23.90
N ASP A 131 -1.65 -12.95 -24.79
CA ASP A 131 -0.97 -14.22 -24.53
C ASP A 131 0.54 -13.95 -24.34
N ASP A 132 0.88 -13.15 -23.34
CA ASP A 132 2.28 -12.97 -22.93
C ASP A 132 2.66 -14.13 -22.01
N PRO A 133 3.76 -14.86 -22.28
CA PRO A 133 4.21 -15.94 -21.42
C PRO A 133 4.56 -15.37 -20.05
N ILE A 134 3.88 -15.87 -19.01
CA ILE A 134 4.19 -15.57 -17.62
C ILE A 134 5.65 -16.02 -17.37
N PRO A 135 6.53 -15.14 -16.85
CA PRO A 135 7.96 -15.43 -16.76
C PRO A 135 8.33 -16.40 -15.61
N PHE A 136 7.37 -17.17 -15.10
CA PHE A 136 7.56 -18.24 -14.13
C PHE A 136 6.42 -19.26 -14.23
#